data_AF-A0A8D8FAB8-F1
#
_entry.id   AF-A0A8D8FAB8-F1
#
_cell.length_a   1.000
_cell.length_b   1.000
_cell.length_c   1.000
_cell.angle_alpha   90.00
_cell.angle_beta   90.00
_cell.angle_gamma   90.00
#
_symmetry.space_group_name_H-M   'P 1'
#
loop_
_entity.id
_entity.type
_entity.pdbx_description
1 polymer ?
#
loop_
_entity_poly.entity_id
_entity_poly.type
_entity_poly.pdbx_seq_one_letter_code
_entity_poly.pdbx_strand_id
1 'polypeptide(L)'
;VVQDMKDVLTFWLQKGVSGFRIDAVPYLFEIEMTDGQYPDEPKTGWTNDPTNPDYVQHIYTQNREETFDMMFQWRKVLDDYKAENGGDDLILMAEAYTPLANIIRLFGENGRAGAQIPFNFEVLSNIFKDSTAQDFYDNAMRFYEALPADQFANWVLGNHDNKRLASRLGVSRADLYNIVLNTLPGIAVTYNGEELAME
;
A
#
# COMPACT_ATOMS: atom_id res chain seq x y z
N VAL A 1 17.27 -13.07 -9.44
CA VAL A 1 16.44 -12.18 -8.61
C VAL A 1 14.96 -12.44 -8.79
N VAL A 2 14.35 -12.10 -9.95
CA VAL A 2 12.88 -12.27 -10.14
C VAL A 2 12.41 -13.69 -9.85
N GLN A 3 13.07 -14.70 -10.45
CA GLN A 3 12.73 -16.09 -10.20
C GLN A 3 12.95 -16.48 -8.73
N ASP A 4 14.08 -16.09 -8.15
CA ASP A 4 14.39 -16.39 -6.74
C ASP A 4 13.29 -15.85 -5.79
N MET A 5 12.75 -14.66 -6.05
CA MET A 5 11.64 -14.11 -5.26
C MET A 5 10.34 -14.91 -5.43
N LYS A 6 10.06 -15.41 -6.63
CA LYS A 6 8.90 -16.30 -6.86
C LYS A 6 9.07 -17.63 -6.14
N ASP A 7 10.30 -18.15 -6.08
CA ASP A 7 10.64 -19.37 -5.34
C ASP A 7 10.48 -19.15 -3.84
N VAL A 8 10.85 -17.97 -3.31
CA VAL A 8 10.60 -17.59 -1.91
C VAL A 8 9.10 -17.55 -1.59
N LEU A 9 8.28 -16.94 -2.44
CA LEU A 9 6.82 -16.94 -2.26
C LEU A 9 6.28 -18.38 -2.22
N THR A 10 6.68 -19.19 -3.21
CA THR A 10 6.26 -20.60 -3.31
C THR A 10 6.67 -21.41 -2.09
N PHE A 11 7.90 -21.22 -1.60
CA PHE A 11 8.40 -21.88 -0.40
C PHE A 11 7.49 -21.62 0.81
N TRP A 12 7.12 -20.35 1.04
CA TRP A 12 6.25 -20.01 2.18
C TRP A 12 4.82 -20.51 1.98
N LEU A 13 4.29 -20.49 0.76
CA LEU A 13 2.99 -21.09 0.44
C LEU A 13 2.98 -22.60 0.75
N GLN A 14 4.06 -23.32 0.43
CA GLN A 14 4.22 -24.74 0.80
C GLN A 14 4.28 -24.97 2.32
N LYS A 15 4.61 -23.94 3.11
CA LYS A 15 4.54 -23.98 4.58
C LYS A 15 3.15 -23.67 5.13
N GLY A 16 2.19 -23.31 4.27
CA GLY A 16 0.80 -23.07 4.64
C GLY A 16 0.48 -21.63 5.04
N VAL A 17 1.30 -20.65 4.63
CA VAL A 17 0.90 -19.24 4.79
C VAL A 17 -0.28 -18.91 3.88
N SER A 18 -1.20 -18.06 4.33
CA SER A 18 -2.41 -17.70 3.58
C SER A 18 -2.22 -16.52 2.61
N GLY A 19 -1.01 -15.98 2.51
CA GLY A 19 -0.75 -14.81 1.68
C GLY A 19 0.47 -14.01 2.13
N PHE A 20 0.64 -12.85 1.51
CA PHE A 20 1.77 -11.96 1.72
C PHE A 20 1.35 -10.50 1.73
N ARG A 21 2.04 -9.69 2.54
CA ARG A 21 2.13 -8.24 2.40
C ARG A 21 3.50 -7.90 1.84
N ILE A 22 3.52 -7.29 0.66
CA ILE A 22 4.75 -6.83 0.02
C ILE A 22 5.03 -5.40 0.47
N ASP A 23 6.23 -5.18 1.00
CA ASP A 23 6.70 -3.92 1.53
C ASP A 23 7.43 -3.09 0.46
N ALA A 24 7.38 -1.77 0.60
CA ALA A 24 8.10 -0.78 -0.19
C ALA A 24 7.92 -0.93 -1.72
N VAL A 25 6.71 -1.29 -2.17
CA VAL A 25 6.42 -1.58 -3.58
C VAL A 25 6.87 -0.45 -4.54
N PRO A 26 6.70 0.86 -4.24
CA PRO A 26 7.13 1.93 -5.13
C PRO A 26 8.60 1.88 -5.54
N TYR A 27 9.47 1.25 -4.75
CA TYR A 27 10.93 1.29 -4.87
C TYR A 27 11.54 0.04 -5.52
N LEU A 28 10.74 -0.84 -6.12
CA LEU A 28 11.25 -2.11 -6.69
C LEU A 28 12.22 -1.92 -7.86
N PHE A 29 12.10 -0.82 -8.59
CA PHE A 29 12.88 -0.54 -9.78
C PHE A 29 13.26 0.93 -9.84
N GLU A 30 14.47 1.19 -10.31
CA GLU A 30 14.96 2.49 -10.76
C GLU A 30 15.13 2.51 -12.28
N ILE A 31 15.36 3.69 -12.85
CA ILE A 31 15.69 3.85 -14.27
C ILE A 31 16.99 3.11 -14.61
N GLU A 32 17.04 2.53 -15.81
CA GLU A 32 18.29 1.95 -16.30
C GLU A 32 19.38 3.00 -16.50
N MET A 33 20.64 2.57 -16.32
CA MET A 33 21.79 3.41 -16.62
C MET A 33 21.82 3.77 -18.11
N THR A 34 22.14 5.03 -18.40
CA THR A 34 22.42 5.50 -19.76
C THR A 34 23.88 5.93 -19.81
N ASP A 35 24.65 5.42 -20.79
CA ASP A 35 26.08 5.73 -20.96
C ASP A 35 26.94 5.50 -19.70
N GLY A 36 26.60 4.48 -18.91
CA GLY A 36 27.33 4.11 -17.69
C GLY A 36 27.09 5.02 -16.49
N GLN A 37 26.05 5.87 -16.53
CA GLN A 37 25.65 6.72 -15.40
C GLN A 37 24.13 6.63 -15.15
N TYR A 38 23.75 6.80 -13.88
CA TYR A 38 22.36 7.05 -13.52
C TYR A 38 22.09 8.56 -13.63
N PRO A 39 20.97 8.98 -14.24
CA PRO A 39 20.63 10.39 -14.32
C PRO A 39 20.23 10.94 -12.95
N ASP A 40 20.60 12.20 -12.68
CA ASP A 40 20.17 12.92 -11.49
C ASP A 40 18.67 13.25 -11.56
N GLU A 41 17.98 13.11 -10.43
CA GLU A 41 16.58 13.51 -10.31
C GLU A 41 16.44 15.05 -10.23
N PRO A 42 15.37 15.62 -10.83
CA PRO A 42 15.15 17.06 -10.77
C PRO A 42 14.75 17.49 -9.37
N LYS A 43 15.17 18.67 -8.94
CA LYS A 43 14.83 19.22 -7.63
C LYS A 43 13.34 19.56 -7.53
N THR A 44 12.74 19.35 -6.36
CA THR A 44 11.36 19.80 -6.08
C THR A 44 11.28 21.32 -5.88
N GLY A 45 12.33 21.90 -5.28
CA GLY A 45 12.33 23.27 -4.76
C GLY A 45 11.67 23.45 -3.39
N TRP A 46 11.22 22.38 -2.72
CA TRP A 46 10.55 22.46 -1.41
C TRP A 46 11.52 22.58 -0.24
N THR A 47 12.74 22.07 -0.40
CA THR A 47 13.81 22.12 0.59
C THR A 47 15.16 22.34 -0.07
N ASN A 48 16.09 22.94 0.68
CA ASN A 48 17.49 23.08 0.29
C ASN A 48 18.40 22.03 0.94
N ASP A 49 17.86 21.20 1.84
CA ASP A 49 18.59 20.12 2.48
C ASP A 49 18.68 18.91 1.53
N PRO A 50 19.87 18.57 1.02
CA PRO A 50 20.04 17.46 0.07
C PRO A 50 19.81 16.08 0.70
N THR A 51 19.70 15.98 2.04
CA THR A 51 19.43 14.73 2.74
C THR A 51 17.96 14.47 2.98
N ASN A 52 17.11 15.47 2.75
CA ASN A 52 15.67 15.34 2.86
C ASN A 52 15.12 14.65 1.60
N PRO A 53 14.29 13.59 1.72
CA PRO A 53 13.66 12.93 0.57
C PRO A 53 12.93 13.89 -0.37
N ASP A 54 12.30 14.93 0.18
CA ASP A 54 11.60 15.97 -0.58
C ASP A 54 12.54 16.89 -1.37
N TYR A 55 13.87 16.67 -1.38
CA TYR A 55 14.82 17.47 -2.15
C TYR A 55 14.64 17.28 -3.66
N VAL A 56 14.28 16.08 -4.10
CA VAL A 56 14.16 15.68 -5.51
C VAL A 56 12.80 15.10 -5.84
N GLN A 57 12.41 15.17 -7.10
CA GLN A 57 11.22 14.51 -7.61
C GLN A 57 11.61 13.09 -8.02
N HIS A 58 11.03 12.11 -7.35
CA HIS A 58 11.40 10.69 -7.50
C HIS A 58 10.90 10.03 -8.80
N ILE A 59 11.24 10.61 -9.95
CA ILE A 59 10.79 10.15 -11.28
C ILE A 59 11.61 8.96 -11.81
N TYR A 60 12.81 8.76 -11.26
CA TYR A 60 13.75 7.73 -11.70
C TYR A 60 13.89 6.62 -10.68
N THR A 61 13.56 6.86 -9.42
CA THR A 61 13.76 5.90 -8.32
C THR A 61 12.49 5.30 -7.76
N GLN A 62 11.32 5.78 -8.20
CA GLN A 62 10.03 5.28 -7.72
C GLN A 62 9.02 5.08 -8.86
N ASN A 63 8.05 4.21 -8.62
CA ASN A 63 6.83 4.03 -9.42
C ASN A 63 7.10 3.75 -10.90
N ARG A 64 8.19 3.04 -11.19
CA ARG A 64 8.53 2.59 -12.55
C ARG A 64 7.48 1.58 -13.03
N GLU A 65 7.32 1.45 -14.34
CA GLU A 65 6.29 0.59 -14.93
C GLU A 65 6.50 -0.90 -14.56
N GLU A 66 7.77 -1.28 -14.45
CA GLU A 66 8.23 -2.60 -14.04
C GLU A 66 7.76 -2.98 -12.62
N THR A 67 7.53 -1.99 -11.74
CA THR A 67 6.99 -2.20 -10.40
C THR A 67 5.57 -2.81 -10.46
N PHE A 68 4.69 -2.24 -11.30
CA PHE A 68 3.33 -2.75 -11.44
C PHE A 68 3.32 -4.12 -12.10
N ASP A 69 4.16 -4.31 -13.12
CA ASP A 69 4.34 -5.60 -13.77
C ASP A 69 4.76 -6.69 -12.77
N MET A 70 5.72 -6.40 -11.87
CA MET A 70 6.17 -7.34 -10.85
C MET A 70 5.05 -7.75 -9.89
N MET A 71 4.21 -6.80 -9.49
CA MET A 71 3.04 -7.09 -8.65
C MET A 71 2.06 -8.06 -9.32
N PHE A 72 1.83 -7.89 -10.63
CA PHE A 72 0.98 -8.81 -11.41
C PHE A 72 1.64 -10.19 -11.56
N GLN A 73 2.97 -10.23 -11.70
CA GLN A 73 3.70 -11.50 -11.73
C GLN A 73 3.61 -12.25 -10.39
N TRP A 74 3.73 -11.56 -9.25
CA TRP A 74 3.56 -12.19 -7.94
C TRP A 74 2.13 -12.63 -7.69
N ARG A 75 1.14 -11.84 -8.12
CA ARG A 75 -0.26 -12.26 -8.07
C ARG A 75 -0.47 -13.57 -8.83
N LYS A 76 0.10 -13.69 -10.02
CA LYS A 76 0.05 -14.92 -10.82
C LYS A 76 0.66 -16.13 -10.10
N VAL A 77 1.74 -15.97 -9.33
CA VAL A 77 2.32 -17.07 -8.53
C VAL A 77 1.30 -17.63 -7.54
N LEU A 78 0.55 -16.77 -6.85
CA LEU A 78 -0.48 -17.20 -5.90
C LEU A 78 -1.65 -17.86 -6.62
N ASP A 79 -2.12 -17.29 -7.72
CA ASP A 79 -3.22 -17.86 -8.51
C ASP A 79 -2.86 -19.26 -9.07
N ASP A 80 -1.65 -19.40 -9.63
CA ASP A 80 -1.14 -20.68 -10.16
C ASP A 80 -0.98 -21.71 -9.03
N TYR A 81 -0.40 -21.30 -7.89
CA TYR A 81 -0.25 -22.19 -6.74
C TYR A 81 -1.60 -22.70 -6.23
N LYS A 82 -2.61 -21.82 -6.13
CA LYS A 82 -3.98 -22.22 -5.74
C LYS A 82 -4.60 -23.15 -6.77
N ALA A 83 -4.43 -22.87 -8.07
CA ALA A 83 -4.99 -23.72 -9.13
C ALA A 83 -4.41 -25.14 -9.10
N GLU A 84 -3.12 -25.28 -8.76
CA GLU A 84 -2.43 -26.57 -8.67
C GLU A 84 -2.72 -27.34 -7.38
N ASN A 85 -2.85 -26.65 -6.25
CA ASN A 85 -2.90 -27.26 -4.92
C ASN A 85 -4.29 -27.22 -4.26
N GLY A 86 -5.23 -26.44 -4.80
CA GLY A 86 -6.53 -26.18 -4.21
C GLY A 86 -6.44 -25.35 -2.92
N GLY A 87 -7.48 -25.45 -2.08
CA GLY A 87 -7.57 -24.74 -0.80
C GLY A 87 -8.27 -23.39 -0.89
N ASP A 88 -8.15 -22.63 0.21
CA ASP A 88 -8.74 -21.31 0.36
C ASP A 88 -8.06 -20.27 -0.55
N ASP A 89 -8.68 -19.10 -0.70
CA ASP A 89 -8.08 -17.98 -1.41
C ASP A 89 -6.80 -17.48 -0.72
N LEU A 90 -5.77 -17.22 -1.53
CA LEU A 90 -4.52 -16.60 -1.09
C LEU A 90 -4.57 -15.09 -1.31
N ILE A 91 -4.13 -14.33 -0.31
CA ILE A 91 -4.18 -12.86 -0.37
C ILE A 91 -2.80 -12.27 -0.70
N LEU A 92 -2.78 -11.26 -1.58
CA LEU A 92 -1.63 -10.41 -1.80
C LEU A 92 -2.00 -8.97 -1.43
N MET A 93 -1.24 -8.43 -0.50
CA MET A 93 -1.33 -7.03 -0.09
C MET A 93 -0.09 -6.29 -0.58
N ALA A 94 -0.25 -5.02 -0.95
CA ALA A 94 0.84 -4.16 -1.39
C ALA A 94 0.90 -2.92 -0.50
N GLU A 95 2.04 -2.68 0.13
CA GLU A 95 2.30 -1.41 0.79
C GLU A 95 3.01 -0.44 -0.16
N ALA A 96 2.40 0.73 -0.33
CA ALA A 96 2.89 1.76 -1.23
C ALA A 96 2.43 3.15 -0.74
N TYR A 97 3.38 4.00 -0.33
CA TYR A 97 3.13 5.43 -0.22
C TYR A 97 3.38 6.08 -1.58
N THR A 98 2.34 6.18 -2.39
CA THR A 98 2.39 6.66 -3.78
C THR A 98 1.07 7.35 -4.14
N PRO A 99 0.98 8.19 -5.20
CA PRO A 99 -0.28 8.79 -5.60
C PRO A 99 -1.40 7.77 -5.81
N LEU A 100 -2.64 8.16 -5.50
CA LEU A 100 -3.83 7.29 -5.60
C LEU A 100 -3.94 6.57 -6.94
N ALA A 101 -3.62 7.25 -8.06
CA ALA A 101 -3.65 6.62 -9.38
C ALA A 101 -2.77 5.37 -9.45
N ASN A 102 -1.59 5.40 -8.84
CA ASN A 102 -0.69 4.24 -8.75
C ASN A 102 -1.27 3.15 -7.83
N ILE A 103 -1.89 3.53 -6.71
CA ILE A 103 -2.61 2.57 -5.85
C ILE A 103 -3.68 1.82 -6.64
N ILE A 104 -4.45 2.51 -7.48
CA ILE A 104 -5.48 1.88 -8.32
C ILE A 104 -4.85 0.91 -9.32
N ARG A 105 -3.73 1.27 -9.94
CA ARG A 105 -3.00 0.38 -10.87
C ARG A 105 -2.50 -0.91 -10.19
N LEU A 106 -2.22 -0.89 -8.88
CA LEU A 106 -1.77 -2.09 -8.16
C LEU A 106 -2.85 -3.18 -8.04
N PHE A 107 -4.13 -2.85 -8.20
CA PHE A 107 -5.20 -3.86 -8.29
C PHE A 107 -5.13 -4.66 -9.59
N GLY A 108 -4.60 -4.08 -10.66
CA GLY A 108 -4.51 -4.71 -11.98
C GLY A 108 -4.59 -3.70 -13.13
N GLU A 109 -4.03 -4.07 -14.27
CA GLU A 109 -4.07 -3.27 -15.50
C GLU A 109 -4.01 -4.20 -16.73
N ASN A 110 -4.62 -3.78 -17.85
CA ASN A 110 -4.54 -4.49 -19.13
C ASN A 110 -4.93 -5.99 -19.06
N GLY A 111 -5.94 -6.32 -18.24
CA GLY A 111 -6.45 -7.68 -18.06
C GLY A 111 -5.58 -8.57 -17.15
N ARG A 112 -4.56 -8.01 -16.49
CA ARG A 112 -3.75 -8.71 -15.50
C ARG A 112 -4.15 -8.28 -14.10
N ALA A 113 -4.45 -9.26 -13.25
CA ALA A 113 -4.76 -9.00 -11.84
C ALA A 113 -3.48 -8.70 -11.05
N GLY A 114 -3.59 -7.79 -10.08
CA GLY A 114 -2.56 -7.46 -9.12
C GLY A 114 -2.96 -7.81 -7.69
N ALA A 115 -2.46 -7.02 -6.74
CA ALA A 115 -2.76 -7.22 -5.33
C ALA A 115 -4.26 -7.03 -5.08
N GLN A 116 -4.84 -7.95 -4.30
CA GLN A 116 -6.23 -7.81 -3.84
C GLN A 116 -6.37 -6.67 -2.83
N ILE A 117 -5.29 -6.32 -2.12
CA ILE A 117 -5.31 -5.30 -1.07
C ILE A 117 -4.08 -4.38 -1.18
N PRO A 118 -4.02 -3.47 -2.15
CA PRO A 118 -3.16 -2.30 -2.07
C PRO A 118 -3.59 -1.47 -0.86
N PHE A 119 -2.70 -1.29 0.12
CA PHE A 119 -3.01 -0.59 1.35
C PHE A 119 -3.46 0.85 1.06
N ASN A 120 -4.64 1.20 1.57
CA ASN A 120 -5.18 2.54 1.49
C ASN A 120 -4.68 3.38 2.68
N PHE A 121 -3.79 4.32 2.40
CA PHE A 121 -3.30 5.28 3.38
C PHE A 121 -3.87 6.70 3.23
N GLU A 122 -4.92 6.92 2.41
CA GLU A 122 -5.50 8.26 2.22
C GLU A 122 -5.96 8.86 3.55
N VAL A 123 -6.71 8.10 4.36
CA VAL A 123 -7.17 8.56 5.68
C VAL A 123 -6.01 8.64 6.67
N LEU A 124 -5.09 7.67 6.66
CA LEU A 124 -3.91 7.66 7.52
C LEU A 124 -3.04 8.91 7.32
N SER A 125 -2.83 9.31 6.06
CA SER A 125 -1.87 10.36 5.69
C SER A 125 -2.46 11.76 5.77
N ASN A 126 -3.78 11.91 5.61
CA ASN A 126 -4.42 13.22 5.44
C ASN A 126 -5.36 13.62 6.58
N ILE A 127 -5.47 12.83 7.65
CA ILE A 127 -6.25 13.17 8.85
C ILE A 127 -5.35 13.46 10.04
N PHE A 128 -5.63 14.59 10.69
CA PHE A 128 -4.89 15.17 11.80
C PHE A 128 -5.83 15.46 12.98
N LYS A 129 -5.26 15.92 14.09
CA LYS A 129 -5.99 16.16 15.34
C LYS A 129 -7.15 17.16 15.16
N ASP A 130 -7.00 18.15 14.31
CA ASP A 130 -7.95 19.22 14.05
C ASP A 130 -8.85 18.99 12.82
N SER A 131 -8.68 17.86 12.13
CA SER A 131 -9.57 17.45 11.04
C SER A 131 -11.02 17.32 11.50
N THR A 132 -11.92 17.75 10.64
CA THR A 132 -13.37 17.66 10.79
C THR A 132 -13.90 16.31 10.31
N ALA A 133 -15.19 16.05 10.57
CA ALA A 133 -15.87 14.89 9.98
C ALA A 133 -15.93 14.96 8.45
N GLN A 134 -15.99 16.18 7.87
CA GLN A 134 -15.99 16.37 6.42
C GLN A 134 -14.64 15.97 5.83
N ASP A 135 -13.53 16.35 6.46
CA ASP A 135 -12.18 15.95 6.01
C ASP A 135 -12.03 14.42 5.99
N PHE A 136 -12.53 13.75 7.03
CA PHE A 136 -12.55 12.27 7.06
C PHE A 136 -13.36 11.70 5.90
N TYR A 137 -14.58 12.20 5.70
CA TYR A 137 -15.46 11.76 4.62
C TYR A 137 -14.81 11.96 3.25
N ASP A 138 -14.26 13.14 2.98
CA ASP A 138 -13.65 13.47 1.69
C ASP A 138 -12.46 12.56 1.37
N ASN A 139 -11.59 12.29 2.35
CA ASN A 139 -10.45 11.38 2.17
C ASN A 139 -10.89 9.92 2.01
N ALA A 140 -11.92 9.48 2.75
CA ALA A 140 -12.44 8.13 2.62
C ALA A 140 -13.12 7.91 1.25
N MET A 141 -13.95 8.86 0.82
CA MET A 141 -14.65 8.81 -0.46
C MET A 141 -13.70 8.94 -1.64
N ARG A 142 -12.63 9.74 -1.52
CA ARG A 142 -11.61 9.86 -2.56
C ARG A 142 -11.03 8.50 -2.97
N PHE A 143 -10.73 7.64 -2.00
CA PHE A 143 -10.29 6.27 -2.29
C PHE A 143 -11.44 5.42 -2.81
N TYR A 144 -12.59 5.44 -2.11
CA TYR A 144 -13.73 4.58 -2.43
C TYR A 144 -14.28 4.79 -3.85
N GLU A 145 -14.35 6.04 -4.31
CA GLU A 145 -14.82 6.40 -5.65
C GLU A 145 -13.80 6.07 -6.76
N ALA A 146 -12.52 5.92 -6.41
CA ALA A 146 -11.47 5.56 -7.34
C ALA A 146 -11.32 4.04 -7.52
N LEU A 147 -11.98 3.23 -6.69
CA LEU A 147 -11.88 1.77 -6.76
C LEU A 147 -12.39 1.22 -8.09
N PRO A 148 -11.70 0.23 -8.68
CA PRO A 148 -12.27 -0.54 -9.78
C PRO A 148 -13.53 -1.29 -9.31
N ALA A 149 -14.50 -1.45 -10.21
CA ALA A 149 -15.85 -1.91 -9.87
C ALA A 149 -15.94 -3.31 -9.23
N ASP A 150 -14.91 -4.15 -9.41
CA ASP A 150 -14.82 -5.52 -8.91
C ASP A 150 -13.86 -5.67 -7.72
N GLN A 151 -13.41 -4.57 -7.11
CA GLN A 151 -12.46 -4.57 -6.01
C GLN A 151 -13.10 -4.16 -4.68
N PHE A 152 -12.44 -4.54 -3.59
CA PHE A 152 -12.86 -4.20 -2.23
C PHE A 152 -12.04 -3.04 -1.67
N ALA A 153 -12.71 -2.16 -0.94
CA ALA A 153 -12.01 -1.15 -0.16
C ALA A 153 -11.25 -1.80 1.01
N ASN A 154 -10.19 -1.13 1.46
CA ASN A 154 -9.57 -1.39 2.75
C ASN A 154 -9.31 -0.08 3.48
N TRP A 155 -9.21 -0.18 4.81
CA TRP A 155 -9.13 0.97 5.69
C TRP A 155 -8.07 0.72 6.74
N VAL A 156 -7.10 1.64 6.83
CA VAL A 156 -5.93 1.52 7.72
C VAL A 156 -5.77 2.85 8.42
N LEU A 157 -5.66 2.84 9.75
CA LEU A 157 -5.52 4.05 10.55
C LEU A 157 -4.22 4.13 11.37
N GLY A 158 -3.43 3.05 11.34
CA GLY A 158 -2.10 3.00 11.92
C GLY A 158 -1.29 1.82 11.42
N ASN A 159 0.01 1.89 11.70
CA ASN A 159 1.01 0.86 11.44
C ASN A 159 2.24 1.18 12.31
N HIS A 160 3.33 0.45 12.10
CA HIS A 160 4.56 0.60 12.87
C HIS A 160 5.43 1.80 12.45
N ASP A 161 5.18 2.39 11.27
CA ASP A 161 5.94 3.54 10.75
C ASP A 161 5.30 4.89 11.12
N ASN A 162 4.03 4.85 11.55
CA ASN A 162 3.26 6.03 11.92
C ASN A 162 3.05 6.09 13.43
N LYS A 163 2.93 7.31 13.96
CA LYS A 163 2.48 7.51 15.35
C LYS A 163 1.13 6.83 15.57
N ARG A 164 0.90 6.29 16.76
CA ARG A 164 -0.36 5.60 17.09
C ARG A 164 -1.58 6.50 16.91
N LEU A 165 -2.73 5.90 16.58
CA LEU A 165 -3.99 6.60 16.38
C LEU A 165 -4.38 7.49 17.57
N ALA A 166 -4.31 6.98 18.81
CA ALA A 166 -4.67 7.75 20.00
C ALA A 166 -3.74 8.96 20.20
N SER A 167 -2.43 8.82 19.90
CA SER A 167 -1.47 9.92 19.93
C SER A 167 -1.70 10.96 18.83
N ARG A 168 -2.05 10.53 17.61
CA ARG A 168 -2.28 11.42 16.45
C ARG A 168 -3.61 12.16 16.55
N LEU A 169 -4.67 11.42 16.87
CA LEU A 169 -6.06 11.86 16.77
C LEU A 169 -6.72 12.00 18.15
N GLY A 170 -6.02 11.78 19.24
CA GLY A 170 -6.54 11.93 20.60
C GLY A 170 -7.29 10.71 21.10
N VAL A 171 -6.88 10.22 22.28
CA VAL A 171 -7.43 9.03 22.94
C VAL A 171 -8.95 9.04 23.11
N SER A 172 -9.56 10.21 23.35
CA SER A 172 -11.03 10.33 23.51
C SER A 172 -11.83 10.05 22.23
N ARG A 173 -11.16 9.98 21.07
CA ARG A 173 -11.76 9.65 19.78
C ARG A 173 -11.42 8.23 19.30
N ALA A 174 -10.62 7.47 20.05
CA ALA A 174 -10.16 6.15 19.62
C ALA A 174 -11.33 5.19 19.33
N ASP A 175 -12.33 5.16 20.21
CA ASP A 175 -13.54 4.35 20.01
C ASP A 175 -14.30 4.74 18.73
N LEU A 176 -14.44 6.04 18.46
CA LEU A 176 -15.12 6.53 17.26
C LEU A 176 -14.42 6.05 15.99
N TYR A 177 -13.09 6.18 15.93
CA TYR A 177 -12.33 5.72 14.77
C TYR A 177 -12.37 4.20 14.61
N ASN A 178 -12.31 3.44 15.69
CA ASN A 178 -12.46 1.99 15.65
C ASN A 178 -13.87 1.56 15.17
N ILE A 179 -14.93 2.24 15.60
CA ILE A 179 -16.30 1.99 15.11
C ILE A 179 -16.38 2.28 13.61
N VAL A 180 -15.89 3.44 13.18
CA VAL A 180 -15.91 3.81 11.75
C VAL A 180 -15.13 2.78 10.93
N LEU A 181 -13.93 2.41 11.37
CA LEU A 181 -13.09 1.42 10.69
C LEU A 181 -13.81 0.08 10.47
N ASN A 182 -14.56 -0.39 11.46
CA ASN A 182 -15.29 -1.67 11.41
C ASN A 182 -16.68 -1.58 10.77
N THR A 183 -17.14 -0.38 10.38
CA THR A 183 -18.46 -0.18 9.75
C THR A 183 -18.36 0.27 8.30
N LEU A 184 -17.20 0.76 7.87
CA LEU A 184 -16.93 1.05 6.46
C LEU A 184 -16.93 -0.24 5.62
N PRO A 185 -17.41 -0.19 4.36
CA PRO A 185 -17.46 -1.37 3.50
C PRO A 185 -16.07 -1.87 3.17
N GLY A 186 -15.88 -3.20 3.14
CA GLY A 186 -14.61 -3.82 2.78
C GLY A 186 -13.82 -4.30 4.00
N ILE A 187 -12.51 -4.06 4.00
CA ILE A 187 -11.56 -4.70 4.91
C ILE A 187 -11.07 -3.69 5.95
N ALA A 188 -11.30 -3.97 7.22
CA ALA A 188 -10.73 -3.23 8.34
C ALA A 188 -9.32 -3.77 8.68
N VAL A 189 -8.32 -2.90 8.76
CA VAL A 189 -6.96 -3.26 9.19
C VAL A 189 -6.62 -2.52 10.48
N THR A 190 -6.44 -3.27 11.56
CA THR A 190 -6.11 -2.75 12.90
C THR A 190 -4.64 -3.01 13.21
N TYR A 191 -3.91 -1.98 13.59
CA TYR A 191 -2.56 -2.10 14.13
C TYR A 191 -2.59 -2.45 15.61
N ASN A 192 -1.67 -3.31 16.07
CA ASN A 192 -1.71 -3.83 17.43
C ASN A 192 -1.68 -2.71 18.48
N GLY A 193 -2.61 -2.74 19.43
CA GLY A 193 -2.79 -1.73 20.47
C GLY A 193 -3.81 -0.66 20.13
N GLU A 194 -4.28 -0.53 18.89
CA GLU A 194 -5.40 0.37 18.54
C GLU A 194 -6.72 -0.07 19.18
N GLU A 195 -6.90 -1.39 19.36
CA GLU A 195 -8.02 -1.98 20.08
C GLU A 195 -8.04 -1.65 21.58
N LEU A 196 -6.93 -1.16 22.11
CA LEU A 196 -6.75 -0.71 23.49
C LEU A 196 -6.50 0.80 23.60
N ALA A 197 -6.59 1.54 22.50
CA ALA A 197 -6.26 2.96 22.42
C ALA A 197 -4.84 3.30 22.94
N MET A 198 -3.84 2.45 22.67
CA MET A 198 -2.44 2.72 23.02
C MET A 198 -1.92 4.01 22.36
N GLU A 199 -1.09 4.75 23.09
CA GLU A 199 -0.45 6.02 22.68
C GLU A 199 1.03 5.87 22.30
#